data_AF-A0A8H6JST2-F1
#
_entry.id   AF-A0A8H6JST2-F1
#
_cell.length_a   1.000
_cell.length_b   1.000
_cell.length_c   1.000
_cell.angle_alpha   90.00
_cell.angle_beta   90.00
_cell.angle_gamma   90.00
#
_symmetry.space_group_name_H-M   'P 1'
#
loop_
_entity.id
_entity.type
_entity.pdbx_description
1 polymer ?
#
loop_
_entity_poly.entity_id
_entity_poly.type
_entity_poly.pdbx_seq_one_letter_code
_entity_poly.pdbx_strand_id
1 'polypeptide(L)'
;MAYSNHRTNRHHREYRHHEENTIELQDLYVNRNHRARHGQDYYEAVPKGSENDEDCRIPWFPETFDIGKYLYRAAIFFLVIAIGAGVGHIVFVVKFVTTDTTGFEPEDSSFPFFKNSGFADCAARPADAANCSVIMEIISHGGPDKAYLDKGYTPIATQGRSKQGTHYDWCQAASCFNGYAVLPTTPQDSVVGLTTFELWGNINTAAIMTIWALINQYRAYKKHPQHCSGIGFSDWAQLLLSLAMVVWWWVEYVQFAIDPVLNASNSIDEWITTWQLAVNIHYHPFSCALKRRHGLKRALKIALTLLALAQWCATIQVLTAGWTHILDQGSFTQSYDCVQDLISNTTSVPGCSAQELCSDSMLLSNPYFSWDFMERQVMLGALGCFVLLTATALSPLLCILSGKKEKVLERDIRPILGPAFTGFFAAVVSGMALAVLIQLNNHMARAGPLVVKEACRTVHVGLSPWRYYLDVGSDYAKAIRIIKIWFNV
;
A
#
# COMPACT_ATOMS: atom_id res chain seq x y z
N MET A 1 67.25 -62.76 -56.41
CA MET A 1 66.57 -61.77 -57.28
C MET A 1 65.07 -61.96 -57.14
N ALA A 2 64.32 -60.86 -57.21
CA ALA A 2 62.86 -60.72 -57.20
C ALA A 2 62.13 -60.62 -55.83
N TYR A 3 61.71 -59.38 -55.59
CA TYR A 3 60.72 -58.81 -54.67
C TYR A 3 59.30 -59.41 -54.81
N SER A 4 58.46 -59.31 -53.75
CA SER A 4 57.33 -58.34 -53.68
C SER A 4 56.13 -58.78 -52.79
N ASN A 5 55.90 -57.99 -51.74
CA ASN A 5 54.64 -57.45 -51.16
C ASN A 5 53.37 -58.29 -50.95
N HIS A 6 52.95 -58.35 -49.66
CA HIS A 6 51.54 -58.23 -49.27
C HIS A 6 51.41 -57.41 -47.97
N ARG A 7 50.91 -56.16 -48.07
CA ARG A 7 50.58 -55.30 -46.92
C ARG A 7 49.47 -54.32 -47.29
N THR A 8 48.21 -54.70 -47.07
CA THR A 8 47.06 -53.76 -47.06
C THR A 8 45.83 -54.44 -46.45
N ASN A 9 45.60 -54.26 -45.14
CA ASN A 9 44.30 -54.52 -44.51
C ASN A 9 44.17 -53.76 -43.17
N ARG A 10 44.32 -52.43 -43.21
CA ARG A 10 44.18 -51.59 -42.02
C ARG A 10 43.35 -50.31 -42.18
N HIS A 11 42.72 -50.07 -43.34
CA HIS A 11 41.93 -48.84 -43.58
C HIS A 11 40.41 -49.00 -43.57
N HIS A 12 39.85 -50.20 -43.36
CA HIS A 12 38.39 -50.38 -43.37
C HIS A 12 37.69 -50.40 -42.00
N ARG A 13 38.43 -50.21 -40.88
CA ARG A 13 37.83 -50.17 -39.54
C ARG A 13 37.53 -48.78 -39.00
N GLU A 14 38.14 -47.72 -39.53
CA GLU A 14 37.90 -46.35 -39.01
C GLU A 14 36.68 -45.66 -39.62
N TYR A 15 36.24 -46.05 -40.83
CA TYR A 15 35.05 -45.45 -41.44
C TYR A 15 33.73 -45.94 -40.84
N ARG A 16 33.70 -47.14 -40.24
CA ARG A 16 32.45 -47.71 -39.71
C ARG A 16 32.04 -47.10 -38.37
N HIS A 17 32.99 -46.60 -37.57
CA HIS A 17 32.68 -45.95 -36.30
C HIS A 17 32.21 -44.49 -36.43
N HIS A 18 32.52 -43.84 -37.55
CA HIS A 18 32.04 -42.47 -37.79
C HIS A 18 30.59 -42.43 -38.29
N GLU A 19 30.15 -43.43 -39.07
CA GLU A 19 28.76 -43.54 -39.52
C GLU A 19 27.79 -43.90 -38.39
N GLU A 20 28.16 -44.81 -37.49
CA GLU A 20 27.30 -45.20 -36.35
C GLU A 20 27.04 -44.02 -35.39
N ASN A 21 28.05 -43.19 -35.12
CA ASN A 21 27.88 -42.00 -34.28
C ASN A 21 27.08 -40.87 -34.95
N THR A 22 27.02 -40.83 -36.28
CA THR A 22 26.27 -39.79 -37.01
C THR A 22 24.78 -40.15 -37.09
N ILE A 23 24.47 -41.45 -37.19
CA ILE A 23 23.09 -41.97 -37.14
C ILE A 23 22.50 -41.79 -35.74
N GLU A 24 23.26 -42.05 -34.68
CA GLU A 24 22.79 -41.89 -33.29
C GLU A 24 22.52 -40.41 -32.92
N LEU A 25 23.33 -39.47 -33.46
CA LEU A 25 23.11 -38.02 -33.30
C LEU A 25 21.94 -37.51 -34.15
N GLN A 26 21.71 -38.04 -35.35
CA GLN A 26 20.53 -37.72 -36.16
C GLN A 26 19.25 -38.26 -35.52
N ASP A 27 19.27 -39.47 -34.98
CA ASP A 27 18.13 -40.03 -34.25
C ASP A 27 17.85 -39.26 -32.96
N LEU A 28 18.87 -38.77 -32.24
CA LEU A 28 18.68 -37.88 -31.09
C LEU A 28 18.13 -36.50 -31.49
N TYR A 29 18.55 -35.94 -32.63
CA TYR A 29 18.04 -34.64 -33.11
C TYR A 29 16.61 -34.75 -33.67
N VAL A 30 16.29 -35.86 -34.34
CA VAL A 30 14.95 -36.19 -34.82
C VAL A 30 14.04 -36.52 -33.64
N ASN A 31 14.48 -37.27 -32.62
CA ASN A 31 13.69 -37.50 -31.39
C ASN A 31 13.50 -36.22 -30.56
N ARG A 32 14.47 -35.30 -30.55
CA ARG A 32 14.33 -34.01 -29.86
C ARG A 32 13.36 -33.08 -30.60
N ASN A 33 13.38 -33.09 -31.94
CA ASN A 33 12.39 -32.38 -32.75
C ASN A 33 11.02 -33.06 -32.76
N HIS A 34 10.94 -34.39 -32.66
CA HIS A 34 9.68 -35.13 -32.48
C HIS A 34 9.12 -34.97 -31.07
N ARG A 35 9.94 -34.84 -30.01
CA ARG A 35 9.47 -34.46 -28.67
C ARG A 35 9.15 -32.98 -28.55
N ALA A 36 9.80 -32.10 -29.31
CA ALA A 36 9.41 -30.68 -29.38
C ALA A 36 8.09 -30.51 -30.15
N ARG A 37 7.85 -31.31 -31.20
CA ARG A 37 6.57 -31.35 -31.93
C ARG A 37 5.47 -32.11 -31.19
N HIS A 38 5.76 -33.24 -30.55
CA HIS A 38 4.80 -33.94 -29.69
C HIS A 38 4.60 -33.30 -28.31
N GLY A 39 5.54 -32.49 -27.83
CA GLY A 39 5.33 -31.59 -26.69
C GLY A 39 4.40 -30.42 -27.02
N GLN A 40 4.10 -30.21 -28.32
CA GLN A 40 3.03 -29.33 -28.79
C GLN A 40 1.69 -30.04 -28.98
N ASP A 41 1.67 -31.38 -29.04
CA ASP A 41 0.44 -32.18 -29.18
C ASP A 41 0.01 -32.87 -27.87
N TYR A 42 0.90 -32.92 -26.86
CA TYR A 42 0.61 -33.33 -25.47
C TYR A 42 0.27 -32.12 -24.57
N TYR A 43 -0.19 -31.02 -25.15
CA TYR A 43 -1.13 -30.20 -24.39
C TYR A 43 -2.39 -31.05 -24.32
N GLU A 44 -2.61 -31.69 -23.17
CA GLU A 44 -3.94 -32.18 -22.81
C GLU A 44 -4.92 -31.13 -23.30
N ALA A 45 -5.73 -31.51 -24.30
CA ALA A 45 -6.82 -30.70 -24.73
C ALA A 45 -7.52 -30.30 -23.44
N VAL A 46 -7.51 -29.00 -23.10
CA VAL A 46 -8.45 -28.45 -22.13
C VAL A 46 -9.75 -29.12 -22.49
N PRO A 47 -10.30 -30.01 -21.64
CA PRO A 47 -11.39 -30.87 -22.07
C PRO A 47 -12.41 -29.92 -22.66
N LYS A 48 -12.61 -30.01 -23.98
CA LYS A 48 -13.65 -29.25 -24.66
C LYS A 48 -14.88 -29.70 -23.91
N GLY A 49 -15.35 -28.86 -22.98
CA GLY A 49 -16.63 -29.05 -22.34
C GLY A 49 -17.58 -29.36 -23.47
N SER A 50 -18.25 -30.51 -23.39
CA SER A 50 -19.13 -31.00 -24.43
C SER A 50 -19.90 -29.82 -25.01
N GLU A 51 -19.96 -29.70 -26.34
CA GLU A 51 -20.61 -28.60 -27.08
C GLU A 51 -22.06 -28.29 -26.63
N ASN A 52 -22.65 -29.13 -25.77
CA ASN A 52 -23.97 -28.96 -25.17
C ASN A 52 -23.97 -28.34 -23.75
N ASP A 53 -22.83 -27.99 -23.16
CA ASP A 53 -22.71 -27.49 -21.77
C ASP A 53 -22.05 -26.10 -21.70
N GLU A 54 -22.41 -25.23 -22.65
CA GLU A 54 -21.84 -23.89 -22.87
C GLU A 54 -21.93 -22.90 -21.68
N ASP A 55 -22.62 -23.24 -20.59
CA ASP A 55 -23.02 -22.25 -19.58
C ASP A 55 -22.08 -22.09 -18.39
N CYS A 56 -21.13 -23.01 -18.16
CA CYS A 56 -20.26 -22.96 -16.99
C CYS A 56 -18.77 -22.93 -17.35
N ARG A 57 -18.23 -21.73 -17.59
CA ARG A 57 -16.79 -21.55 -17.81
C ARG A 57 -16.03 -21.68 -16.49
N ILE A 58 -14.94 -22.43 -16.51
CA ILE A 58 -13.98 -22.53 -15.40
C ILE A 58 -12.82 -21.59 -15.74
N PRO A 59 -12.32 -20.78 -14.79
CA PRO A 59 -11.17 -19.93 -15.05
C PRO A 59 -9.96 -20.81 -15.36
N TRP A 60 -9.19 -20.42 -16.36
CA TRP A 60 -8.00 -21.18 -16.76
C TRP A 60 -6.94 -21.13 -15.66
N PHE A 61 -6.45 -22.30 -15.23
CA PHE A 61 -5.27 -22.40 -14.39
C PHE A 61 -4.09 -23.00 -15.16
N PRO A 62 -2.89 -22.40 -15.03
CA PRO A 62 -1.67 -22.90 -15.64
C PRO A 62 -1.16 -24.13 -14.88
N GLU A 63 -1.56 -25.34 -15.28
CA GLU A 63 -0.92 -26.57 -14.79
C GLU A 63 0.41 -26.88 -15.50
N THR A 64 0.52 -26.52 -16.78
CA THR A 64 1.65 -26.86 -17.66
C THR A 64 2.57 -25.69 -18.00
N PHE A 65 2.14 -24.45 -17.79
CA PHE A 65 2.98 -23.26 -18.01
C PHE A 65 3.76 -22.90 -16.74
N ASP A 66 5.09 -23.00 -16.79
CA ASP A 66 6.00 -22.66 -15.70
C ASP A 66 5.65 -21.29 -15.07
N ILE A 67 5.52 -20.26 -15.90
CA ILE A 67 5.30 -18.86 -15.47
C ILE A 67 4.03 -18.73 -14.63
N GLY A 68 2.93 -19.35 -15.03
CA GLY A 68 1.65 -19.19 -14.36
C GLY A 68 1.62 -19.85 -12.97
N LYS A 69 2.30 -21.00 -12.82
CA LYS A 69 2.52 -21.63 -11.52
C LYS A 69 3.43 -20.80 -10.62
N TYR A 70 4.47 -20.16 -11.18
CA TYR A 70 5.29 -19.20 -10.45
C TYR A 70 4.49 -17.97 -10.02
N LEU A 71 3.64 -17.42 -10.88
CA LEU A 71 2.77 -16.28 -10.55
C LEU A 71 1.78 -16.62 -9.43
N TYR A 72 1.16 -17.79 -9.47
CA TYR A 72 0.29 -18.25 -8.39
C TYR A 72 1.03 -18.42 -7.06
N ARG A 73 2.21 -19.07 -7.10
CA ARG A 73 3.06 -19.22 -5.91
C ARG A 73 3.55 -17.88 -5.37
N ALA A 74 3.93 -16.96 -6.25
CA ALA A 74 4.33 -15.61 -5.90
C ALA A 74 3.16 -14.85 -5.28
N ALA A 75 1.95 -14.94 -5.85
CA ALA A 75 0.75 -14.33 -5.29
C ALA A 75 0.51 -14.80 -3.85
N ILE A 76 0.50 -16.12 -3.61
CA ILE A 76 0.35 -16.69 -2.26
C ILE A 76 1.48 -16.21 -1.35
N PHE A 77 2.73 -16.25 -1.82
CA PHE A 77 3.89 -15.85 -1.04
C PHE A 77 3.80 -14.40 -0.57
N PHE A 78 3.50 -13.46 -1.48
CA PHE A 78 3.33 -12.05 -1.13
C PHE A 78 2.12 -11.83 -0.20
N LEU A 79 1.01 -12.54 -0.44
CA LEU A 79 -0.17 -12.43 0.43
C LEU A 79 0.11 -12.95 1.86
N VAL A 80 0.91 -14.01 2.00
CA VAL A 80 1.35 -14.50 3.32
C VAL A 80 2.28 -13.50 4.00
N ILE A 81 3.18 -12.85 3.25
CA ILE A 81 4.02 -11.76 3.79
C ILE A 81 3.15 -10.59 4.25
N ALA A 82 2.14 -10.20 3.47
CA ALA A 82 1.23 -9.12 3.82
C ALA A 82 0.50 -9.42 5.14
N ILE A 83 -0.04 -10.63 5.30
CA ILE A 83 -0.69 -11.08 6.55
C ILE A 83 0.30 -11.20 7.71
N GLY A 84 1.53 -11.64 7.46
CA GLY A 84 2.57 -11.73 8.49
C GLY A 84 2.99 -10.36 9.01
N ALA A 85 3.25 -9.41 8.11
CA ALA A 85 3.45 -7.99 8.44
C ALA A 85 2.21 -7.41 9.12
N GLY A 86 1.03 -7.85 8.65
CA GLY A 86 -0.27 -7.85 9.29
C GLY A 86 -0.23 -7.98 10.81
N VAL A 87 -0.01 -9.21 11.23
CA VAL A 87 0.06 -9.62 12.63
C VAL A 87 1.17 -8.85 13.37
N GLY A 88 2.34 -8.65 12.74
CA GLY A 88 3.43 -7.87 13.32
C GLY A 88 3.02 -6.45 13.70
N HIS A 89 2.24 -5.79 12.84
CA HIS A 89 1.69 -4.46 13.10
C HIS A 89 0.73 -4.46 14.29
N ILE A 90 -0.22 -5.40 14.36
CA ILE A 90 -1.12 -5.53 15.53
C ILE A 90 -0.33 -5.74 16.81
N VAL A 91 0.61 -6.69 16.81
CA VAL A 91 1.44 -6.98 18.00
C VAL A 91 2.20 -5.74 18.43
N PHE A 92 2.73 -4.98 17.48
CA PHE A 92 3.43 -3.73 17.77
C PHE A 92 2.50 -2.67 18.36
N VAL A 93 1.33 -2.44 17.75
CA VAL A 93 0.32 -1.48 18.26
C VAL A 93 -0.16 -1.90 19.65
N VAL A 94 -0.46 -3.17 19.89
CA VAL A 94 -0.85 -3.67 21.21
C VAL A 94 0.29 -3.45 22.21
N LYS A 95 1.52 -3.86 21.90
CA LYS A 95 2.67 -3.60 22.77
C LYS A 95 2.83 -2.10 23.07
N PHE A 96 2.63 -1.25 22.07
CA PHE A 96 2.69 0.20 22.21
C PHE A 96 1.63 0.72 23.18
N VAL A 97 0.35 0.39 22.94
CA VAL A 97 -0.79 0.83 23.75
C VAL A 97 -0.69 0.36 25.20
N THR A 98 -0.06 -0.80 25.43
CA THR A 98 0.02 -1.45 26.75
C THR A 98 1.22 -1.02 27.59
N THR A 99 2.27 -0.50 26.98
CA THR A 99 3.52 -0.15 27.70
C THR A 99 3.72 1.34 27.93
N ASP A 100 3.01 2.22 27.20
CA ASP A 100 3.25 3.67 27.25
C ASP A 100 1.96 4.49 27.47
N THR A 101 1.20 4.17 28.53
CA THR A 101 -0.02 4.90 28.92
C THR A 101 0.20 6.05 29.91
N THR A 102 1.42 6.22 30.42
CA THR A 102 1.72 7.21 31.46
C THR A 102 1.83 8.63 30.90
N GLY A 103 1.13 9.59 31.51
CA GLY A 103 1.14 11.01 31.12
C GLY A 103 0.25 11.31 29.91
N PHE A 104 -0.89 10.63 29.82
CA PHE A 104 -1.88 10.81 28.77
C PHE A 104 -3.16 11.40 29.37
N GLU A 105 -3.34 12.71 29.17
CA GLU A 105 -4.50 13.46 29.69
C GLU A 105 -5.00 14.40 28.59
N PRO A 106 -5.79 13.92 27.61
CA PRO A 106 -6.30 14.76 26.53
C PRO A 106 -7.28 15.83 27.03
N GLU A 107 -7.78 15.69 28.26
CA GLU A 107 -8.64 16.66 28.95
C GLU A 107 -7.83 17.68 29.77
N ASP A 108 -6.49 17.57 29.84
CA ASP A 108 -5.66 18.57 30.50
C ASP A 108 -5.72 19.90 29.75
N SER A 109 -5.91 20.98 30.50
CA SER A 109 -5.77 22.37 30.06
C SER A 109 -4.46 22.68 29.31
N SER A 110 -3.40 21.91 29.55
CA SER A 110 -2.10 22.06 28.88
C SER A 110 -2.06 21.42 27.48
N PHE A 111 -3.01 20.54 27.15
CA PHE A 111 -3.04 19.77 25.91
C PHE A 111 -2.99 20.65 24.64
N PRO A 112 -3.76 21.75 24.51
CA PRO A 112 -3.68 22.62 23.33
C PRO A 112 -2.28 23.20 23.08
N PHE A 113 -1.45 23.33 24.12
CA PHE A 113 -0.10 23.86 24.01
C PHE A 113 0.91 22.77 23.68
N PHE A 114 0.90 21.67 24.44
CA PHE A 114 2.01 20.71 24.44
C PHE A 114 1.66 19.33 23.91
N LYS A 115 0.37 18.99 23.77
CA LYS A 115 -0.10 17.73 23.15
C LYS A 115 0.58 16.48 23.70
N ASN A 116 0.70 16.39 25.03
CA ASN A 116 1.40 15.30 25.74
C ASN A 116 2.86 15.04 25.28
N SER A 117 3.48 16.02 24.62
CA SER A 117 4.89 16.01 24.26
C SER A 117 5.76 16.43 25.45
N GLY A 118 7.04 16.06 25.42
CA GLY A 118 8.03 16.53 26.40
C GLY A 118 8.45 18.00 26.25
N PHE A 119 7.75 18.82 25.45
CA PHE A 119 8.22 20.17 25.11
C PHE A 119 8.37 21.06 26.33
N ALA A 120 7.36 21.12 27.21
CA ALA A 120 7.39 21.96 28.40
C ALA A 120 8.63 21.66 29.27
N ASP A 121 8.90 20.38 29.51
CA ASP A 121 10.04 19.93 30.32
C ASP A 121 11.40 20.18 29.66
N CYS A 122 11.49 20.02 28.34
CA CYS A 122 12.73 20.25 27.61
C CYS A 122 13.02 21.74 27.43
N ALA A 123 12.01 22.55 27.10
CA ALA A 123 12.13 23.99 26.89
C ALA A 123 12.47 24.73 28.18
N ALA A 124 12.05 24.21 29.34
CA ALA A 124 12.41 24.75 30.65
C ALA A 124 13.89 24.57 31.01
N ARG A 125 14.63 23.69 30.31
CA ARG A 125 16.07 23.51 30.54
C ARG A 125 16.82 24.76 30.05
N PRO A 126 17.94 25.12 30.70
CA PRO A 126 18.81 26.19 30.20
C PRO A 126 19.28 25.86 28.79
N ALA A 127 19.04 26.76 27.84
CA ALA A 127 19.55 26.64 26.48
C ALA A 127 21.08 26.67 26.51
N ASP A 128 21.74 25.75 25.82
CA ASP A 128 23.16 25.90 25.52
C ASP A 128 23.30 26.89 24.37
N ALA A 129 23.36 28.18 24.72
CA ALA A 129 23.39 29.28 23.75
C ALA A 129 24.56 29.19 22.76
N ALA A 130 25.66 28.50 23.11
CA ALA A 130 26.78 28.26 22.20
C ALA A 130 26.42 27.24 21.09
N ASN A 131 25.44 26.38 21.35
CA ASN A 131 25.03 25.30 20.45
C ASN A 131 23.72 25.60 19.71
N CYS A 132 22.88 26.54 20.18
CA CYS A 132 21.60 26.83 19.52
C CYS A 132 21.76 27.36 18.09
N SER A 133 22.76 28.21 17.82
CA SER A 133 23.05 28.66 16.45
C SER A 133 23.44 27.50 15.53
N VAL A 134 24.23 26.56 16.05
CA VAL A 134 24.67 25.35 15.34
C VAL A 134 23.50 24.38 15.12
N ILE A 135 22.64 24.19 16.13
CA ILE A 135 21.44 23.36 16.02
C ILE A 135 20.51 23.93 14.94
N MET A 136 20.28 25.24 14.93
CA MET A 136 19.46 25.92 13.92
C MET A 136 20.10 25.85 12.52
N GLU A 137 21.42 25.95 12.41
CA GLU A 137 22.13 25.74 11.13
C GLU A 137 21.96 24.30 10.63
N ILE A 138 22.04 23.29 11.49
CA ILE A 138 21.91 21.88 11.09
C ILE A 138 20.48 21.59 10.64
N ILE A 139 19.50 22.11 11.37
CA ILE A 139 18.08 21.98 11.04
C ILE A 139 17.78 22.66 9.69
N SER A 140 18.35 23.84 9.44
CA SER A 140 18.13 24.58 8.18
C SER A 140 18.78 23.96 6.93
N HIS A 141 19.68 22.97 7.07
CA HIS A 141 20.40 22.38 5.92
C HIS A 141 20.05 20.92 5.62
N GLY A 142 19.08 20.32 6.34
CA GLY A 142 18.94 18.87 6.48
C GLY A 142 17.88 18.14 5.65
N GLY A 143 16.92 18.80 4.99
CA GLY A 143 15.76 18.08 4.45
C GLY A 143 14.83 18.89 3.53
N PRO A 144 13.60 18.40 3.23
CA PRO A 144 12.57 19.04 2.38
C PRO A 144 12.11 20.45 2.83
N ASP A 145 12.85 21.04 3.76
CA ASP A 145 12.55 22.20 4.59
C ASP A 145 12.84 23.52 3.90
N LYS A 146 13.41 23.49 2.69
CA LYS A 146 13.72 24.72 1.95
C LYS A 146 12.48 25.60 1.75
N ALA A 147 11.31 24.99 1.52
CA ALA A 147 10.07 25.74 1.37
C ALA A 147 9.62 26.46 2.66
N TYR A 148 9.85 25.86 3.84
CA TYR A 148 9.59 26.48 5.14
C TYR A 148 10.61 27.59 5.43
N LEU A 149 11.90 27.29 5.20
CA LEU A 149 13.00 28.21 5.45
C LEU A 149 12.94 29.44 4.54
N ASP A 150 12.64 29.27 3.25
CA ASP A 150 12.46 30.35 2.27
C ASP A 150 11.31 31.29 2.68
N LYS A 151 10.37 30.80 3.50
CA LYS A 151 9.23 31.57 4.04
C LYS A 151 9.42 32.01 5.50
N GLY A 152 10.58 31.75 6.09
CA GLY A 152 10.95 32.21 7.44
C GLY A 152 10.50 31.30 8.58
N TYR A 153 10.19 30.03 8.30
CA TYR A 153 9.83 29.02 9.31
C TYR A 153 10.98 28.04 9.51
N THR A 154 11.22 27.64 10.75
CA THR A 154 12.15 26.56 11.08
C THR A 154 11.36 25.34 11.56
N PRO A 155 11.13 24.35 10.69
CA PRO A 155 10.54 23.10 11.12
C PRO A 155 11.64 22.31 11.87
N ILE A 156 11.28 21.60 12.94
CA ILE A 156 12.22 20.73 13.68
C ILE A 156 11.65 19.32 13.81
N ALA A 157 12.37 18.36 13.22
CA ALA A 157 12.11 16.94 13.40
C ALA A 157 12.73 16.44 14.71
N THR A 158 12.27 15.28 15.14
CA THR A 158 12.62 14.63 16.40
C THR A 158 14.12 14.37 16.61
N GLN A 159 14.98 14.40 15.57
CA GLN A 159 16.45 14.34 15.69
C GLN A 159 17.17 15.02 14.51
N GLY A 160 18.28 15.73 14.78
CA GLY A 160 19.15 16.33 13.76
C GLY A 160 20.60 15.83 13.88
N ARG A 161 21.24 15.51 12.75
CA ARG A 161 22.66 15.13 12.70
C ARG A 161 23.47 16.22 12.01
N SER A 162 24.52 16.71 12.67
CA SER A 162 25.42 17.70 12.06
C SER A 162 26.23 17.09 10.92
N LYS A 163 26.71 17.92 9.99
CA LYS A 163 27.67 17.51 8.94
C LYS A 163 28.97 16.92 9.52
N GLN A 164 29.28 17.22 10.79
CA GLN A 164 30.46 16.74 11.51
C GLN A 164 30.18 15.47 12.32
N GLY A 165 28.96 14.93 12.26
CA GLY A 165 28.56 13.70 12.95
C GLY A 165 28.11 13.89 14.39
N THR A 166 28.06 15.13 14.90
CA THR A 166 27.51 15.44 16.23
C THR A 166 26.00 15.24 16.21
N HIS A 167 25.49 14.46 17.16
CA HIS A 167 24.07 14.23 17.36
C HIS A 167 23.55 15.17 18.44
N TYR A 168 22.52 15.95 18.12
CA TYR A 168 21.75 16.70 19.10
C TYR A 168 20.44 15.97 19.38
N ASP A 169 20.11 15.83 20.66
CA ASP A 169 18.82 15.28 21.06
C ASP A 169 17.71 16.34 20.91
N TRP A 170 16.46 15.87 20.90
CA TRP A 170 15.31 16.76 20.73
C TRP A 170 15.18 17.78 21.87
N CYS A 171 15.51 17.41 23.11
CA CYS A 171 15.42 18.33 24.24
C CYS A 171 16.41 19.49 24.10
N GLN A 172 17.62 19.23 23.58
CA GLN A 172 18.62 20.25 23.30
C GLN A 172 18.07 21.25 22.27
N ALA A 173 17.42 20.78 21.21
CA ALA A 173 16.76 21.67 20.25
C ALA A 173 15.59 22.44 20.88
N ALA A 174 14.70 21.77 21.61
CA ALA A 174 13.56 22.41 22.28
C ALA A 174 14.00 23.47 23.30
N SER A 175 15.12 23.25 24.00
CA SER A 175 15.68 24.21 24.96
C SER A 175 16.07 25.55 24.32
N CYS A 176 16.38 25.58 23.02
CA CYS A 176 16.69 26.82 22.30
C CYS A 176 15.49 27.77 22.18
N PHE A 177 14.28 27.26 22.36
CA PHE A 177 13.04 28.04 22.35
C PHE A 177 12.54 28.38 23.75
N ASN A 178 13.42 28.32 24.75
CA ASN A 178 13.12 28.83 26.08
C ASN A 178 12.67 30.31 25.99
N GLY A 179 11.48 30.60 26.53
CA GLY A 179 10.88 31.93 26.49
C GLY A 179 10.13 32.27 25.19
N TYR A 180 10.01 31.34 24.24
CA TYR A 180 9.10 31.50 23.10
C TYR A 180 7.66 31.25 23.54
N ALA A 181 6.71 31.94 22.90
CA ALA A 181 5.30 31.68 23.10
C ALA A 181 4.89 30.37 22.39
N VAL A 182 4.16 29.51 23.08
CA VAL A 182 3.62 28.27 22.49
C VAL A 182 2.25 28.55 21.92
N LEU A 183 2.06 28.25 20.63
CA LEU A 183 0.79 28.44 19.95
C LEU A 183 -0.21 27.36 20.40
N PRO A 184 -1.34 27.72 21.04
CA PRO A 184 -2.37 26.77 21.39
C PRO A 184 -3.15 26.34 20.15
N THR A 185 -3.18 25.05 19.89
CA THR A 185 -3.86 24.47 18.73
C THR A 185 -4.54 23.14 19.08
N THR A 186 -5.59 22.80 18.34
CA THR A 186 -6.26 21.50 18.39
C THR A 186 -5.99 20.73 17.11
N PRO A 187 -5.69 19.41 17.18
CA PRO A 187 -5.47 18.63 15.98
C PRO A 187 -6.77 18.44 15.21
N GLN A 188 -6.72 18.60 13.89
CA GLN A 188 -7.77 18.15 12.97
C GLN A 188 -7.55 16.66 12.62
N ASP A 189 -8.55 16.05 11.98
CA ASP A 189 -8.45 14.67 11.48
C ASP A 189 -7.33 14.48 10.44
N SER A 190 -6.90 15.54 9.74
CA SER A 190 -5.72 15.47 8.86
C SER A 190 -4.40 15.23 9.58
N VAL A 191 -4.26 15.65 10.84
CA VAL A 191 -3.02 15.44 11.61
C VAL A 191 -2.73 13.97 11.77
N VAL A 192 -3.78 13.19 12.04
CA VAL A 192 -3.67 11.75 12.21
C VAL A 192 -3.56 11.02 10.88
N GLY A 193 -3.90 11.72 9.79
CA GLY A 193 -3.90 11.20 8.43
C GLY A 193 -4.62 9.86 8.34
N LEU A 194 -4.29 9.11 7.31
CA LEU A 194 -4.58 7.69 7.31
C LEU A 194 -3.75 7.02 8.37
N THR A 195 -4.37 6.69 9.49
CA THR A 195 -3.69 5.88 10.48
C THR A 195 -3.14 4.63 9.80
N THR A 196 -1.90 4.23 10.11
CA THR A 196 -1.31 3.02 9.52
C THR A 196 -2.28 1.85 9.58
N PHE A 197 -3.04 1.77 10.67
CA PHE A 197 -3.98 0.71 10.99
C PHE A 197 -5.17 0.62 10.03
N GLU A 198 -5.75 1.75 9.60
CA GLU A 198 -6.88 1.74 8.68
C GLU A 198 -6.45 1.30 7.28
N LEU A 199 -5.44 1.97 6.71
CA LEU A 199 -4.83 1.58 5.44
C LEU A 199 -4.39 0.10 5.47
N TRP A 200 -3.74 -0.31 6.56
CA TRP A 200 -3.34 -1.69 6.81
C TRP A 200 -4.51 -2.67 6.85
N GLY A 201 -5.59 -2.34 7.56
CA GLY A 201 -6.75 -3.20 7.75
C GLY A 201 -7.44 -3.49 6.42
N ASN A 202 -7.56 -2.46 5.58
CA ASN A 202 -8.15 -2.59 4.26
C ASN A 202 -7.28 -3.41 3.31
N ILE A 203 -5.96 -3.14 3.29
CA ILE A 203 -5.01 -3.93 2.50
C ILE A 203 -5.00 -5.41 2.91
N ASN A 204 -5.01 -5.71 4.21
CA ASN A 204 -5.06 -7.10 4.68
C ASN A 204 -6.39 -7.77 4.38
N THR A 205 -7.50 -7.03 4.47
CA THR A 205 -8.82 -7.54 4.09
C THR A 205 -8.85 -7.87 2.60
N ALA A 206 -8.38 -6.96 1.74
CA ALA A 206 -8.23 -7.20 0.30
C ALA A 206 -7.32 -8.40 0.01
N ALA A 207 -6.21 -8.55 0.74
CA ALA A 207 -5.31 -9.69 0.62
C ALA A 207 -5.99 -11.02 1.00
N ILE A 208 -6.67 -11.09 2.15
CA ILE A 208 -7.41 -12.28 2.59
C ILE A 208 -8.49 -12.66 1.57
N MET A 209 -9.25 -11.67 1.10
CA MET A 209 -10.28 -11.85 0.09
C MET A 209 -9.72 -12.38 -1.23
N THR A 210 -8.54 -11.90 -1.61
CA THR A 210 -7.81 -12.33 -2.79
C THR A 210 -7.33 -13.78 -2.66
N ILE A 211 -6.74 -14.16 -1.51
CA ILE A 211 -6.36 -15.56 -1.23
C ILE A 211 -7.61 -16.45 -1.32
N TRP A 212 -8.70 -16.03 -0.67
CA TRP A 212 -9.93 -16.80 -0.63
C TRP A 212 -10.49 -17.01 -2.05
N ALA A 213 -10.54 -15.96 -2.86
CA ALA A 213 -10.93 -16.03 -4.27
C ALA A 213 -10.08 -17.05 -5.04
N LEU A 214 -8.76 -16.96 -4.93
CA LEU A 214 -7.82 -17.83 -5.63
C LEU A 214 -7.97 -19.30 -5.21
N ILE A 215 -8.15 -19.56 -3.91
CA ILE A 215 -8.36 -20.92 -3.39
C ILE A 215 -9.67 -21.50 -3.95
N ASN A 216 -10.75 -20.72 -3.95
CA ASN A 216 -12.05 -21.17 -4.46
C ASN A 216 -11.97 -21.44 -5.97
N GLN A 217 -11.32 -20.56 -6.73
CA GLN A 217 -11.10 -20.74 -8.16
C GLN A 217 -10.23 -21.97 -8.46
N TYR A 218 -9.13 -22.17 -7.72
CA TYR A 218 -8.27 -23.35 -7.88
C TYR A 218 -9.01 -24.66 -7.56
N ARG A 219 -9.84 -24.66 -6.50
CA ARG A 219 -10.70 -25.81 -6.16
C ARG A 219 -11.72 -26.10 -7.25
N ALA A 220 -12.36 -25.07 -7.78
CA ALA A 220 -13.32 -25.18 -8.88
C ALA A 220 -12.66 -25.75 -10.15
N TYR A 221 -11.44 -25.29 -10.45
CA TYR A 221 -10.63 -25.82 -11.54
C TYR A 221 -10.31 -27.31 -11.32
N LYS A 222 -9.69 -27.67 -10.20
CA LYS A 222 -9.26 -29.06 -9.94
C LYS A 222 -10.41 -30.06 -9.87
N LYS A 223 -11.55 -29.68 -9.31
CA LYS A 223 -12.68 -30.60 -9.14
C LYS A 223 -13.51 -30.78 -10.40
N HIS A 224 -13.36 -29.92 -11.42
CA HIS A 224 -14.19 -29.88 -12.63
C HIS A 224 -15.64 -30.30 -12.35
N PRO A 225 -16.40 -29.52 -11.54
CA PRO A 225 -17.69 -29.96 -11.04
C PRO A 225 -18.60 -30.32 -12.22
N GLN A 226 -18.86 -31.64 -12.38
CA GLN A 226 -19.71 -32.17 -13.44
C GLN A 226 -21.17 -31.72 -13.28
N HIS A 227 -21.55 -31.34 -12.05
CA HIS A 227 -22.87 -30.81 -11.73
C HIS A 227 -22.71 -29.48 -11.01
N CYS A 228 -23.46 -28.49 -11.48
CA CYS A 228 -23.45 -27.18 -10.87
C CYS A 228 -24.31 -27.15 -9.61
N SER A 229 -23.65 -26.99 -8.45
CA SER A 229 -24.29 -26.86 -7.14
C SER A 229 -24.69 -25.43 -6.77
N GLY A 230 -24.56 -24.46 -7.69
CA GLY A 230 -24.77 -23.04 -7.42
C GLY A 230 -23.66 -22.41 -6.55
N ILE A 231 -23.98 -21.28 -5.92
CA ILE A 231 -23.07 -20.51 -5.05
C ILE A 231 -23.04 -21.18 -3.67
N GLY A 232 -21.88 -21.64 -3.22
CA GLY A 232 -21.72 -22.22 -1.89
C GLY A 232 -21.70 -21.14 -0.79
N PHE A 233 -21.78 -21.55 0.47
CA PHE A 233 -21.70 -20.63 1.62
C PHE A 233 -20.42 -19.78 1.60
N SER A 234 -19.28 -20.42 1.28
CA SER A 234 -17.97 -19.76 1.15
C SER A 234 -17.99 -18.66 0.09
N ASP A 235 -18.61 -18.92 -1.06
CA ASP A 235 -18.69 -17.95 -2.17
C ASP A 235 -19.64 -16.79 -1.82
N TRP A 236 -20.73 -17.07 -1.08
CA TRP A 236 -21.64 -16.05 -0.56
C TRP A 236 -20.96 -15.14 0.47
N ALA A 237 -20.22 -15.71 1.42
CA ALA A 237 -19.48 -14.94 2.41
C ALA A 237 -18.48 -13.99 1.74
N GLN A 238 -17.75 -14.51 0.73
CA GLN A 238 -16.84 -13.71 -0.06
C GLN A 238 -17.58 -12.60 -0.82
N LEU A 239 -18.68 -12.92 -1.50
CA LEU A 239 -19.45 -11.92 -2.24
C LEU A 239 -19.97 -10.79 -1.33
N LEU A 240 -20.53 -11.15 -0.17
CA LEU A 240 -21.06 -10.17 0.79
C LEU A 240 -19.97 -9.25 1.34
N LEU A 241 -18.80 -9.80 1.67
CA LEU A 241 -17.68 -9.01 2.15
C LEU A 241 -17.15 -8.08 1.04
N SER A 242 -17.01 -8.57 -0.19
CA SER A 242 -16.63 -7.70 -1.33
C SER A 242 -17.66 -6.59 -1.57
N LEU A 243 -18.96 -6.86 -1.45
CA LEU A 243 -19.99 -5.82 -1.59
C LEU A 243 -19.93 -4.80 -0.45
N ALA A 244 -19.67 -5.24 0.78
CA ALA A 244 -19.50 -4.34 1.91
C ALA A 244 -18.31 -3.40 1.71
N MET A 245 -17.18 -3.91 1.23
CA MET A 245 -16.01 -3.10 0.90
C MET A 245 -16.30 -2.09 -0.21
N VAL A 246 -17.02 -2.50 -1.26
CA VAL A 246 -17.44 -1.59 -2.34
C VAL A 246 -18.34 -0.47 -1.83
N VAL A 247 -19.27 -0.76 -0.91
CA VAL A 247 -20.14 0.26 -0.31
C VAL A 247 -19.32 1.20 0.59
N TRP A 248 -18.48 0.64 1.46
CA TRP A 248 -17.64 1.39 2.38
C TRP A 248 -16.73 2.37 1.63
N TRP A 249 -16.13 1.90 0.53
CA TRP A 249 -15.33 2.70 -0.36
C TRP A 249 -16.04 3.96 -0.89
N TRP A 250 -17.31 3.83 -1.27
CA TRP A 250 -18.07 4.99 -1.76
C TRP A 250 -18.36 5.99 -0.64
N VAL A 251 -18.53 5.52 0.59
CA VAL A 251 -18.68 6.40 1.76
C VAL A 251 -17.42 7.24 1.94
N GLU A 252 -16.25 6.62 1.88
CA GLU A 252 -14.96 7.29 2.05
C GLU A 252 -14.63 8.22 0.90
N TYR A 253 -14.90 7.81 -0.34
CA TYR A 253 -14.72 8.70 -1.49
C TYR A 253 -15.66 9.92 -1.41
N VAL A 254 -16.90 9.76 -0.93
CA VAL A 254 -17.81 10.89 -0.72
C VAL A 254 -17.29 11.81 0.39
N GLN A 255 -16.77 11.25 1.48
CA GLN A 255 -16.13 12.04 2.55
C GLN A 255 -14.95 12.85 1.99
N PHE A 256 -14.07 12.21 1.22
CA PHE A 256 -12.97 12.89 0.53
C PHE A 256 -13.45 13.96 -0.47
N ALA A 257 -14.53 13.70 -1.21
CA ALA A 257 -15.06 14.65 -2.18
C ALA A 257 -15.68 15.89 -1.50
N ILE A 258 -16.18 15.74 -0.27
CA ILE A 258 -16.69 16.84 0.56
C ILE A 258 -15.52 17.58 1.21
N ASP A 259 -14.57 16.85 1.76
CA ASP A 259 -13.39 17.38 2.43
C ASP A 259 -12.13 16.59 2.02
N PRO A 260 -11.33 17.12 1.09
CA PRO A 260 -10.11 16.46 0.60
C PRO A 260 -9.03 16.26 1.68
N VAL A 261 -9.19 16.90 2.85
CA VAL A 261 -8.34 16.75 4.03
C VAL A 261 -8.54 15.38 4.68
N LEU A 262 -9.71 14.77 4.50
CA LEU A 262 -10.04 13.40 4.89
C LEU A 262 -9.54 12.43 3.80
N ASN A 263 -8.24 12.14 3.83
CA ASN A 263 -7.56 11.27 2.87
C ASN A 263 -8.29 9.94 2.63
N ALA A 264 -8.67 9.63 1.38
CA ALA A 264 -9.27 8.35 1.01
C ALA A 264 -8.20 7.29 0.67
N SER A 265 -7.60 6.62 1.68
CA SER A 265 -6.62 5.54 1.45
C SER A 265 -7.15 4.45 0.55
N ASN A 266 -8.41 4.10 0.78
CA ASN A 266 -9.01 2.90 0.21
C ASN A 266 -9.42 3.16 -1.24
N SER A 267 -9.28 4.40 -1.70
CA SER A 267 -9.67 4.78 -3.06
C SER A 267 -8.90 3.99 -4.12
N ILE A 268 -7.66 3.57 -3.85
CA ILE A 268 -6.68 3.35 -4.93
C ILE A 268 -6.80 1.96 -5.60
N ASP A 269 -7.21 0.93 -4.87
CA ASP A 269 -7.25 -0.45 -5.37
C ASP A 269 -8.66 -1.11 -5.36
N GLU A 270 -9.65 -0.55 -4.67
CA GLU A 270 -10.96 -1.22 -4.54
C GLU A 270 -11.74 -1.36 -5.86
N TRP A 271 -11.47 -0.51 -6.86
CA TRP A 271 -12.06 -0.67 -8.20
C TRP A 271 -11.73 -2.05 -8.82
N ILE A 272 -10.62 -2.67 -8.37
CA ILE A 272 -10.20 -4.02 -8.77
C ILE A 272 -11.13 -5.06 -8.19
N THR A 273 -11.58 -4.93 -6.94
CA THR A 273 -12.57 -5.83 -6.33
C THR A 273 -13.83 -5.87 -7.20
N THR A 274 -14.37 -4.69 -7.56
CA THR A 274 -15.56 -4.58 -8.42
C THR A 274 -15.32 -5.11 -9.82
N TRP A 275 -14.16 -4.82 -10.41
CA TRP A 275 -13.77 -5.34 -11.72
C TRP A 275 -13.62 -6.87 -11.70
N GLN A 276 -13.00 -7.43 -10.67
CA GLN A 276 -12.87 -8.88 -10.48
C GLN A 276 -14.24 -9.53 -10.30
N LEU A 277 -15.17 -8.93 -9.55
CA LEU A 277 -16.55 -9.40 -9.48
C LEU A 277 -17.22 -9.41 -10.85
N ALA A 278 -17.04 -8.36 -11.66
CA ALA A 278 -17.56 -8.30 -13.02
C ALA A 278 -16.97 -9.40 -13.93
N VAL A 279 -15.68 -9.70 -13.79
CA VAL A 279 -15.00 -10.80 -14.49
C VAL A 279 -15.50 -12.16 -14.00
N ASN A 280 -15.61 -12.35 -12.69
CA ASN A 280 -16.01 -13.62 -12.05
C ASN A 280 -17.44 -14.04 -12.38
N ILE A 281 -18.34 -13.12 -12.76
CA ILE A 281 -19.68 -13.47 -13.28
C ILE A 281 -19.63 -14.37 -14.52
N HIS A 282 -18.53 -14.34 -15.29
CA HIS A 282 -18.34 -15.23 -16.42
C HIS A 282 -17.96 -16.66 -16.03
N TYR A 283 -17.52 -16.86 -14.80
CA TYR A 283 -16.92 -18.09 -14.34
C TYR A 283 -17.75 -18.77 -13.24
N HIS A 284 -17.54 -20.07 -13.04
CA HIS A 284 -18.08 -20.81 -11.90
C HIS A 284 -17.59 -20.16 -10.58
N PRO A 285 -18.45 -19.99 -9.54
CA PRO A 285 -19.83 -20.45 -9.42
C PRO A 285 -20.92 -19.53 -9.97
N PHE A 286 -20.60 -18.25 -10.19
CA PHE A 286 -21.59 -17.22 -10.51
C PHE A 286 -22.28 -17.43 -11.86
N SER A 287 -21.50 -17.79 -12.89
CA SER A 287 -22.03 -18.00 -14.25
C SER A 287 -23.11 -19.07 -14.27
N CYS A 288 -22.92 -20.11 -13.47
CA CYS A 288 -23.84 -21.22 -13.39
C CYS A 288 -25.05 -20.93 -12.48
N ALA A 289 -24.84 -20.26 -11.34
CA ALA A 289 -25.96 -19.83 -10.50
C ALA A 289 -26.93 -18.91 -11.26
N LEU A 290 -26.40 -18.15 -12.22
CA LEU A 290 -27.17 -17.25 -13.09
C LEU A 290 -27.57 -17.88 -14.44
N LYS A 291 -27.34 -19.19 -14.66
CA LYS A 291 -27.63 -19.89 -15.93
C LYS A 291 -29.06 -19.65 -16.41
N ARG A 292 -30.05 -19.75 -15.51
CA ARG A 292 -31.47 -19.56 -15.86
C ARG A 292 -31.91 -18.08 -15.99
N ARG A 293 -31.04 -17.13 -15.66
CA ARG A 293 -31.37 -15.69 -15.60
C ARG A 293 -30.39 -14.86 -16.44
N HIS A 294 -30.32 -15.14 -17.74
CA HIS A 294 -29.39 -14.46 -18.66
C HIS A 294 -29.53 -12.92 -18.64
N GLY A 295 -30.74 -12.38 -18.52
CA GLY A 295 -30.99 -10.93 -18.40
C GLY A 295 -30.34 -10.34 -17.15
N LEU A 296 -30.50 -10.99 -16.00
CA LEU A 296 -29.87 -10.57 -14.74
C LEU A 296 -28.34 -10.69 -14.82
N LYS A 297 -27.81 -11.79 -15.38
CA LYS A 297 -26.36 -11.97 -15.60
C LYS A 297 -25.77 -10.82 -16.42
N ARG A 298 -26.44 -10.45 -17.52
CA ARG A 298 -26.03 -9.32 -18.37
C ARG A 298 -26.13 -7.99 -17.65
N ALA A 299 -27.22 -7.74 -16.93
CA ALA A 299 -27.42 -6.51 -16.16
C ALA A 299 -26.36 -6.34 -15.06
N LEU A 300 -26.12 -7.38 -14.26
CA LEU A 300 -25.09 -7.37 -13.20
C LEU A 300 -23.69 -7.12 -13.77
N LYS A 301 -23.35 -7.77 -14.89
CA LYS A 301 -22.08 -7.53 -15.57
C LYS A 301 -21.93 -6.07 -15.97
N ILE A 302 -22.93 -5.50 -16.63
CA ILE A 302 -22.89 -4.10 -17.09
C ILE A 302 -22.79 -3.17 -15.88
N ALA A 303 -23.63 -3.38 -14.87
CA ALA A 303 -23.66 -2.57 -13.66
C ALA A 303 -22.31 -2.57 -12.93
N LEU A 304 -21.71 -3.74 -12.67
CA LEU A 304 -20.41 -3.84 -12.03
C LEU A 304 -19.27 -3.28 -12.90
N THR A 305 -19.35 -3.42 -14.22
CA THR A 305 -18.35 -2.82 -15.12
C THR A 305 -18.41 -1.29 -15.08
N LEU A 306 -19.61 -0.72 -15.11
CA LEU A 306 -19.81 0.73 -15.00
C LEU A 306 -19.39 1.24 -13.61
N LEU A 307 -19.69 0.48 -12.56
CA LEU A 307 -19.29 0.80 -11.19
C LEU A 307 -17.77 0.79 -11.04
N ALA A 308 -17.09 -0.24 -11.56
CA ALA A 308 -15.63 -0.32 -11.56
C ALA A 308 -15.00 0.84 -12.35
N LEU A 309 -15.61 1.22 -13.49
CA LEU A 309 -15.16 2.39 -14.26
C LEU A 309 -15.34 3.69 -13.46
N ALA A 310 -16.47 3.86 -12.77
CA ALA A 310 -16.70 5.04 -11.92
C ALA A 310 -15.68 5.10 -10.78
N GLN A 311 -15.41 3.97 -10.10
CA GLN A 311 -14.39 3.89 -9.07
C GLN A 311 -12.98 4.16 -9.62
N TRP A 312 -12.66 3.68 -10.82
CA TRP A 312 -11.39 3.95 -11.49
C TRP A 312 -11.22 5.45 -11.80
N CYS A 313 -12.25 6.13 -12.30
CA CYS A 313 -12.22 7.58 -12.52
C CYS A 313 -12.06 8.37 -11.21
N ALA A 314 -12.79 7.98 -10.17
CA ALA A 314 -12.67 8.56 -8.85
C ALA A 314 -11.29 8.32 -8.21
N THR A 315 -10.69 7.15 -8.46
CA THR A 315 -9.29 6.85 -8.07
C THR A 315 -8.33 7.84 -8.73
N ILE A 316 -8.50 8.16 -10.01
CA ILE A 316 -7.67 9.16 -10.70
C ILE A 316 -7.82 10.53 -10.03
N GLN A 317 -9.03 10.93 -9.65
CA GLN A 317 -9.26 12.19 -8.95
C GLN A 317 -8.51 12.24 -7.63
N VAL A 318 -8.60 11.18 -6.81
CA VAL A 318 -7.89 11.09 -5.53
C VAL A 318 -6.37 11.13 -5.76
N LEU A 319 -5.87 10.32 -6.69
CA LEU A 319 -4.45 10.32 -7.05
C LEU A 319 -3.99 11.68 -7.55
N THR A 320 -4.80 12.40 -8.32
CA THR A 320 -4.46 13.74 -8.85
C THR A 320 -4.38 14.77 -7.73
N ALA A 321 -5.34 14.77 -6.81
CA ALA A 321 -5.34 15.66 -5.65
C ALA A 321 -4.13 15.38 -4.73
N GLY A 322 -3.82 14.10 -4.49
CA GLY A 322 -2.62 13.72 -3.74
C GLY A 322 -1.32 14.02 -4.51
N TRP A 323 -1.31 13.94 -5.84
CA TRP A 323 -0.13 14.23 -6.65
C TRP A 323 0.23 15.72 -6.63
N THR A 324 -0.78 16.61 -6.61
CA THR A 324 -0.53 18.04 -6.39
C THR A 324 0.09 18.29 -5.02
N HIS A 325 -0.30 17.55 -4.00
CA HIS A 325 0.31 17.63 -2.66
C HIS A 325 1.77 17.15 -2.65
N ILE A 326 2.10 16.11 -3.44
CA ILE A 326 3.47 15.57 -3.53
C ILE A 326 4.40 16.44 -4.39
N LEU A 327 3.89 17.04 -5.47
CA LEU A 327 4.69 17.85 -6.39
C LEU A 327 4.84 19.29 -5.91
N ASP A 328 3.78 19.89 -5.39
CA ASP A 328 3.87 21.19 -4.73
C ASP A 328 4.46 20.94 -3.34
N GLN A 329 5.76 21.18 -3.20
CA GLN A 329 6.50 21.19 -1.92
C GLN A 329 5.96 22.23 -0.89
N GLY A 330 4.72 22.69 -1.06
CA GLY A 330 4.10 23.79 -0.36
C GLY A 330 2.58 23.73 -0.21
N SER A 331 1.90 22.66 -0.66
CA SER A 331 0.48 22.47 -0.37
C SER A 331 0.34 21.92 1.05
N PHE A 332 0.63 22.72 2.07
CA PHE A 332 0.49 22.27 3.45
C PHE A 332 -0.97 22.35 3.84
N THR A 333 -1.67 21.23 3.77
CA THR A 333 -2.98 21.10 4.39
C THR A 333 -2.85 21.47 5.85
N GLN A 334 -3.59 22.50 6.26
CA GLN A 334 -3.66 22.90 7.65
C GLN A 334 -4.07 21.67 8.46
N SER A 335 -3.22 21.28 9.40
CA SER A 335 -3.45 20.11 10.22
C SER A 335 -4.03 20.52 11.57
N TYR A 336 -3.79 21.76 12.01
CA TYR A 336 -4.23 22.20 13.32
C TYR A 336 -5.15 23.40 13.26
N ASP A 337 -6.18 23.40 14.10
CA ASP A 337 -7.00 24.57 14.35
C ASP A 337 -6.39 25.41 15.47
N CYS A 338 -6.31 26.71 15.23
CA CYS A 338 -5.79 27.66 16.19
C CYS A 338 -6.83 27.95 17.29
N VAL A 339 -6.43 27.88 18.56
CA VAL A 339 -7.32 28.22 19.69
C VAL A 339 -7.11 29.68 20.10
N GLN A 340 -7.68 30.59 19.31
CA GLN A 340 -7.44 32.04 19.41
C GLN A 340 -7.75 32.62 20.81
N ASP A 341 -8.76 32.08 21.49
CA ASP A 341 -9.17 32.52 22.84
C ASP A 341 -8.06 32.31 23.87
N LEU A 342 -7.26 31.25 23.73
CA LEU A 342 -6.15 30.96 24.63
C LEU A 342 -4.94 31.88 24.38
N ILE A 343 -4.73 32.33 23.14
CA ILE A 343 -3.65 33.26 22.78
C ILE A 343 -3.88 34.62 23.42
N SER A 344 -5.13 35.10 23.37
CA SER A 344 -5.53 36.42 23.86
C SER A 344 -5.39 36.55 25.38
N ASN A 345 -5.42 35.41 26.10
CA ASN A 345 -5.29 35.33 27.55
C ASN A 345 -3.85 35.10 28.04
N THR A 346 -2.94 34.67 27.16
CA THR A 346 -1.50 34.52 27.47
C THR A 346 -0.74 35.80 27.15
N THR A 347 0.13 36.25 28.07
CA THR A 347 0.94 37.47 27.93
C THR A 347 1.69 37.54 26.60
N SER A 348 1.28 38.50 25.76
CA SER A 348 1.96 39.08 24.60
C SER A 348 2.95 38.17 23.84
N VAL A 349 2.46 37.51 22.79
CA VAL A 349 3.33 37.02 21.71
C VAL A 349 4.08 38.23 21.14
N PRO A 350 5.42 38.32 21.24
CA PRO A 350 6.14 39.49 20.77
C PRO A 350 6.05 39.59 19.25
N GLY A 351 5.45 40.66 18.73
CA GLY A 351 5.57 41.06 17.33
C GLY A 351 4.49 40.57 16.36
N CYS A 352 3.59 39.66 16.75
CA CYS A 352 2.54 39.14 15.86
C CYS A 352 1.17 39.08 16.56
N SER A 353 0.10 39.32 15.81
CA SER A 353 -1.27 39.26 16.34
C SER A 353 -1.79 37.82 16.37
N ALA A 354 -2.76 37.53 17.25
CA ALA A 354 -3.40 36.22 17.29
C ALA A 354 -4.04 35.84 15.93
N GLN A 355 -4.64 36.82 15.24
CA GLN A 355 -5.22 36.62 13.92
C GLN A 355 -4.15 36.26 12.88
N GLU A 356 -2.99 36.94 12.92
CA GLU A 356 -1.88 36.64 12.01
C GLU A 356 -1.40 35.19 12.21
N LEU A 357 -1.18 34.77 13.46
CA LEU A 357 -0.75 33.40 13.78
C LEU A 357 -1.79 32.35 13.39
N CYS A 358 -3.07 32.62 13.65
CA CYS A 358 -4.15 31.67 13.34
C CYS A 358 -4.49 31.60 11.84
N SER A 359 -4.11 32.59 11.04
CA SER A 359 -4.26 32.57 9.58
C SER A 359 -3.09 31.91 8.85
N ASP A 360 -2.05 31.54 9.58
CA ASP A 360 -0.78 31.06 9.05
C ASP A 360 -0.77 29.53 8.88
N SER A 361 -1.17 29.08 7.69
CA SER A 361 -1.29 27.65 7.40
C SER A 361 0.03 26.88 7.50
N MET A 362 1.19 27.54 7.36
CA MET A 362 2.50 26.90 7.54
C MET A 362 2.85 26.71 9.00
N LEU A 363 2.43 27.62 9.87
CA LEU A 363 2.62 27.44 11.30
C LEU A 363 1.70 26.33 11.82
N LEU A 364 0.51 26.20 11.23
CA LEU A 364 -0.54 25.23 11.58
C LEU A 364 -0.47 23.90 10.80
N SER A 365 0.61 23.66 10.08
CA SER A 365 0.87 22.38 9.39
C SER A 365 1.70 21.43 10.27
N ASN A 366 1.98 20.23 9.74
CA ASN A 366 2.79 19.22 10.42
C ASN A 366 3.89 18.61 9.53
N PRO A 367 4.96 19.36 9.19
CA PRO A 367 5.94 18.94 8.17
C PRO A 367 6.75 17.68 8.50
N TYR A 368 6.70 17.21 9.75
CA TYR A 368 7.44 16.02 10.19
C TYR A 368 6.58 15.05 10.98
N PHE A 369 5.26 15.12 10.84
CA PHE A 369 4.52 13.90 11.06
C PHE A 369 5.08 12.90 10.04
N SER A 370 5.61 11.76 10.53
CA SER A 370 6.46 10.81 9.79
C SER A 370 5.81 10.17 8.54
N TRP A 371 4.65 10.68 8.18
CA TRP A 371 3.83 10.27 7.07
C TRP A 371 4.20 10.95 5.78
N ASP A 372 4.72 12.17 5.70
CA ASP A 372 4.99 12.80 4.38
C ASP A 372 5.97 11.98 3.50
N PHE A 373 7.04 11.42 4.09
CA PHE A 373 7.95 10.52 3.37
C PHE A 373 7.28 9.20 3.00
N MET A 374 6.48 8.64 3.91
CA MET A 374 5.73 7.39 3.69
C MET A 374 4.64 7.57 2.66
N GLU A 375 3.78 8.57 2.80
CA GLU A 375 2.75 9.03 1.88
C GLU A 375 3.34 9.22 0.50
N ARG A 376 4.49 9.88 0.34
CA ARG A 376 5.14 9.97 -0.96
C ARG A 376 5.49 8.60 -1.55
N GLN A 377 6.11 7.70 -0.77
CA GLN A 377 6.48 6.36 -1.25
C GLN A 377 5.27 5.46 -1.47
N VAL A 378 4.27 5.53 -0.60
CA VAL A 378 3.00 4.81 -0.64
C VAL A 378 2.21 5.28 -1.85
N MET A 379 2.12 6.58 -2.10
CA MET A 379 1.44 7.16 -3.26
C MET A 379 2.17 6.85 -4.56
N LEU A 380 3.50 6.86 -4.59
CA LEU A 380 4.27 6.39 -5.75
C LEU A 380 4.03 4.89 -6.00
N GLY A 381 4.05 4.08 -4.94
CA GLY A 381 3.73 2.65 -5.00
C GLY A 381 2.30 2.40 -5.47
N ALA A 382 1.34 3.17 -4.97
CA ALA A 382 -0.07 3.09 -5.28
C ALA A 382 -0.33 3.54 -6.72
N LEU A 383 0.34 4.58 -7.21
CA LEU A 383 0.33 4.98 -8.62
C LEU A 383 0.91 3.86 -9.51
N GLY A 384 2.04 3.29 -9.13
CA GLY A 384 2.64 2.17 -9.85
C GLY A 384 1.69 0.97 -9.95
N CYS A 385 1.03 0.65 -8.84
CA CYS A 385 0.04 -0.43 -8.79
C CYS A 385 -1.21 -0.11 -9.60
N PHE A 386 -1.73 1.10 -9.50
CA PHE A 386 -2.83 1.59 -10.31
C PHE A 386 -2.54 1.45 -11.81
N VAL A 387 -1.33 1.82 -12.26
CA VAL A 387 -0.91 1.67 -13.66
C VAL A 387 -0.84 0.20 -14.07
N LEU A 388 -0.22 -0.67 -13.26
CA LEU A 388 -0.11 -2.11 -13.55
C LEU A 388 -1.49 -2.80 -13.61
N LEU A 389 -2.38 -2.44 -12.70
CA LEU A 389 -3.73 -2.99 -12.60
C LEU A 389 -4.60 -2.48 -13.73
N THR A 390 -4.49 -1.20 -14.10
CA THR A 390 -5.14 -0.62 -15.29
C THR A 390 -4.67 -1.33 -16.56
N ALA A 391 -3.36 -1.54 -16.72
CA ALA A 391 -2.81 -2.28 -17.86
C ALA A 391 -3.34 -3.73 -17.92
N THR A 392 -3.47 -4.39 -16.77
CA THR A 392 -4.05 -5.74 -16.67
C THR A 392 -5.52 -5.75 -17.07
N ALA A 393 -6.31 -4.77 -16.60
CA ALA A 393 -7.73 -4.64 -16.94
C ALA A 393 -7.95 -4.34 -18.44
N LEU A 394 -7.09 -3.51 -19.03
CA LEU A 394 -7.14 -3.13 -20.46
C LEU A 394 -6.47 -4.13 -21.40
N SER A 395 -5.72 -5.11 -20.89
CA SER A 395 -4.99 -6.09 -21.71
C SER A 395 -5.82 -6.77 -22.81
N PRO A 396 -7.11 -7.12 -22.64
CA PRO A 396 -7.91 -7.72 -23.70
C PRO A 396 -8.20 -6.72 -24.83
N LEU A 397 -8.48 -5.46 -24.48
CA LEU A 397 -8.72 -4.40 -25.45
C LEU A 397 -7.44 -4.16 -26.27
N LEU A 398 -6.29 -4.05 -25.60
CA LEU A 398 -4.99 -3.89 -26.25
C LEU A 398 -4.68 -5.05 -27.21
N CYS A 399 -5.00 -6.28 -26.82
CA CYS A 399 -4.79 -7.44 -27.70
C CYS A 399 -5.79 -7.51 -28.86
N ILE A 400 -7.04 -7.11 -28.66
CA ILE A 400 -8.04 -7.00 -29.74
C ILE A 400 -7.59 -5.96 -30.77
N LEU A 401 -7.15 -4.78 -30.30
CA LEU A 401 -6.61 -3.72 -31.15
C LEU A 401 -5.33 -4.17 -31.88
N SER A 402 -4.55 -5.07 -31.28
CA SER A 402 -3.36 -5.67 -31.89
C SER A 402 -3.65 -6.81 -32.87
N GLY A 403 -4.93 -7.11 -33.16
CA GLY A 403 -5.33 -8.17 -34.10
C GLY A 403 -5.17 -9.61 -33.59
N LYS A 404 -4.89 -9.82 -32.29
CA LYS A 404 -4.63 -11.15 -31.69
C LYS A 404 -5.85 -11.74 -30.96
N LYS A 405 -7.02 -11.72 -31.59
CA LYS A 405 -8.31 -12.04 -30.95
C LYS A 405 -8.43 -13.47 -30.39
N GLU A 406 -8.02 -14.49 -31.13
CA GLU A 406 -8.32 -15.91 -30.79
C GLU A 406 -7.51 -16.43 -29.59
N LYS A 407 -6.20 -16.15 -29.54
CA LYS A 407 -5.32 -16.67 -28.48
C LYS A 407 -5.59 -16.10 -27.08
N VAL A 408 -6.29 -14.97 -27.00
CA VAL A 408 -6.55 -14.23 -25.75
C VAL A 408 -7.82 -14.72 -25.07
N LEU A 409 -8.82 -15.13 -25.85
CA LEU A 409 -10.10 -15.59 -25.31
C LEU A 409 -9.98 -16.97 -24.62
N GLU A 410 -9.05 -17.80 -25.09
CA GLU A 410 -8.79 -19.13 -24.53
C GLU A 410 -7.93 -19.13 -23.26
N ARG A 411 -7.11 -18.09 -23.04
CA ARG A 411 -6.14 -18.02 -21.94
C ARG A 411 -6.30 -16.72 -21.16
N ASP A 412 -7.47 -16.54 -20.59
CA ASP A 412 -7.74 -15.40 -19.74
C ASP A 412 -7.00 -15.55 -18.39
N ILE A 413 -5.85 -14.89 -18.27
CA ILE A 413 -5.02 -14.87 -17.06
C ILE A 413 -5.43 -13.77 -16.06
N ARG A 414 -6.41 -12.92 -16.40
CA ARG A 414 -6.88 -11.84 -15.52
C ARG A 414 -7.31 -12.30 -14.13
N PRO A 415 -8.00 -13.47 -13.98
CA PRO A 415 -8.36 -13.99 -12.67
C PRO A 415 -7.17 -14.29 -11.75
N ILE A 416 -5.96 -14.43 -12.30
CA ILE A 416 -4.72 -14.73 -11.55
C ILE A 416 -3.85 -13.48 -11.41
N LEU A 417 -3.68 -12.71 -12.50
CA LEU A 417 -2.81 -11.52 -12.49
C LEU A 417 -3.31 -10.43 -11.55
N GLY A 418 -4.62 -10.14 -11.55
CA GLY A 418 -5.19 -9.13 -10.65
C GLY A 418 -4.86 -9.43 -9.19
N PRO A 419 -5.23 -10.62 -8.68
CA PRO A 419 -4.83 -11.11 -7.37
C PRO A 419 -3.33 -11.05 -7.06
N ALA A 420 -2.48 -11.42 -8.02
CA ALA A 420 -1.03 -11.41 -7.83
C ALA A 420 -0.48 -9.99 -7.61
N PHE A 421 -0.95 -9.01 -8.40
CA PHE A 421 -0.55 -7.62 -8.24
C PHE A 421 -1.11 -7.00 -6.96
N THR A 422 -2.37 -7.27 -6.62
CA THR A 422 -2.95 -6.85 -5.34
C THR A 422 -2.14 -7.42 -4.17
N GLY A 423 -1.78 -8.70 -4.21
CA GLY A 423 -0.98 -9.33 -3.17
C GLY A 423 0.44 -8.77 -3.05
N PHE A 424 1.09 -8.50 -4.18
CA PHE A 424 2.40 -7.85 -4.19
C PHE A 424 2.34 -6.44 -3.57
N PHE A 425 1.36 -5.63 -3.98
CA PHE A 425 1.15 -4.29 -3.43
C PHE A 425 0.89 -4.34 -1.92
N ALA A 426 0.00 -5.24 -1.50
CA ALA A 426 -0.32 -5.43 -0.10
C ALA A 426 0.92 -5.78 0.74
N ALA A 427 1.80 -6.63 0.22
CA ALA A 427 3.04 -7.01 0.88
C ALA A 427 4.02 -5.84 1.01
N VAL A 428 4.18 -5.05 -0.06
CA VAL A 428 5.07 -3.89 -0.07
C VAL A 428 4.61 -2.83 0.93
N VAL A 429 3.34 -2.45 0.88
CA VAL A 429 2.79 -1.41 1.78
C VAL A 429 2.80 -1.90 3.23
N SER A 430 2.39 -3.14 3.50
CA SER A 430 2.43 -3.71 4.86
C SER A 430 3.87 -3.80 5.38
N GLY A 431 4.84 -4.14 4.53
CA GLY A 431 6.25 -4.16 4.88
C GLY A 431 6.81 -2.78 5.19
N MET A 432 6.46 -1.76 4.41
CA MET A 432 6.84 -0.36 4.68
C MET A 432 6.24 0.14 5.99
N ALA A 433 4.94 -0.10 6.22
CA ALA A 433 4.27 0.22 7.46
C ALA A 433 4.95 -0.40 8.68
N LEU A 434 5.29 -1.70 8.61
CA LEU A 434 6.01 -2.38 9.68
C LEU A 434 7.42 -1.82 9.88
N ALA A 435 8.15 -1.54 8.80
CA ALA A 435 9.49 -0.95 8.88
C ALA A 435 9.46 0.42 9.57
N VAL A 436 8.42 1.23 9.30
CA VAL A 436 8.23 2.51 9.98
C VAL A 436 7.92 2.33 11.45
N LEU A 437 7.03 1.41 11.82
CA LEU A 437 6.82 1.12 13.25
C LEU A 437 8.11 0.70 13.96
N ILE A 438 8.94 -0.13 13.33
CA ILE A 438 10.24 -0.53 13.87
C ILE A 438 11.18 0.68 14.00
N GLN A 439 11.21 1.58 13.01
CA GLN A 439 12.01 2.81 13.08
C GLN A 439 11.51 3.75 14.18
N LEU A 440 10.19 3.93 14.28
CA LEU A 440 9.56 4.72 15.35
C LEU A 440 9.94 4.15 16.73
N ASN A 441 9.94 2.82 16.88
CA ASN A 441 10.37 2.14 18.11
C ASN A 441 11.82 2.44 18.49
N ASN A 442 12.69 2.49 17.50
CA ASN A 442 14.14 2.53 17.72
C ASN A 442 14.70 3.96 17.78
N HIS A 443 14.00 4.94 17.21
CA HIS A 443 14.54 6.30 17.01
C HIS A 443 13.74 7.43 17.66
N MET A 444 12.56 7.21 18.23
CA MET A 444 11.73 8.33 18.69
C MET A 444 11.63 8.36 20.22
N ALA A 445 12.31 9.34 20.82
CA ALA A 445 11.83 9.93 22.07
C ALA A 445 10.39 10.44 21.83
N ARG A 446 9.61 10.53 22.91
CA ARG A 446 8.19 10.97 23.01
C ARG A 446 7.90 12.41 22.53
N ALA A 447 8.72 12.92 21.63
CA ALA A 447 8.77 14.28 21.14
C ALA A 447 7.77 14.50 20.01
N GLY A 448 7.20 15.71 19.98
CA GLY A 448 6.42 16.23 18.86
C GLY A 448 7.32 16.98 17.88
N PRO A 449 6.92 17.08 16.59
CA PRO A 449 7.56 17.99 15.66
C PRO A 449 7.27 19.43 16.07
N LEU A 450 8.20 20.33 15.77
CA LEU A 450 8.04 21.76 16.06
C LEU A 450 8.01 22.55 14.76
N VAL A 451 7.22 23.62 14.72
CA VAL A 451 7.31 24.64 13.67
C VAL A 451 7.52 25.98 14.36
N VAL A 452 8.62 26.66 14.03
CA VAL A 452 9.01 27.91 14.69
C VAL A 452 8.87 29.08 13.71
N LYS A 453 8.15 30.12 14.14
CA LYS A 453 8.10 31.42 13.47
C LYS A 453 8.95 32.40 14.26
N GLU A 454 10.20 32.56 13.82
CA GLU A 454 11.22 33.34 14.52
C GLU A 454 10.83 34.82 14.70
N ALA A 455 10.21 35.41 13.68
CA ALA A 455 9.76 36.81 13.70
C ALA A 455 8.78 37.11 14.85
N CYS A 456 7.99 36.11 15.26
CA CYS A 456 6.99 36.22 16.32
C CYS A 456 7.44 35.60 17.65
N ARG A 457 8.67 35.04 17.71
CA ARG A 457 9.12 34.16 18.80
C ARG A 457 8.06 33.15 19.23
N THR A 458 7.45 32.49 18.25
CA THR A 458 6.34 31.56 18.46
C THR A 458 6.74 30.17 18.01
N VAL A 459 6.41 29.17 18.82
CA VAL A 459 6.57 27.75 18.51
C VAL A 459 5.20 27.09 18.45
N HIS A 460 4.92 26.41 17.35
CA HIS A 460 3.85 25.43 17.28
C HIS A 460 4.41 24.04 17.58
N VAL A 461 3.78 23.34 18.53
CA VAL A 461 4.12 21.96 18.91
C VAL A 461 3.07 21.03 18.32
N GLY A 462 3.49 20.09 17.48
CA GLY A 462 2.61 19.08 16.90
C GLY A 462 2.44 17.85 17.79
N LEU A 463 1.45 17.01 17.46
CA LEU A 463 1.28 15.67 18.03
C LEU A 463 2.56 14.85 17.82
N SER A 464 2.94 14.09 18.84
CA SER A 464 4.03 13.13 18.67
C SER A 464 3.60 12.03 17.70
N PRO A 465 4.39 11.73 16.64
CA PRO A 465 4.15 10.56 15.78
C PRO A 465 4.16 9.24 16.57
N TRP A 466 4.71 9.28 17.80
CA TRP A 466 4.66 8.18 18.75
C TRP A 466 3.32 8.09 19.48
N ARG A 467 2.74 9.19 19.98
CA ARG A 467 1.56 9.18 20.89
C ARG A 467 0.22 9.52 20.26
N TYR A 468 0.17 9.91 18.98
CA TYR A 468 -1.06 10.42 18.34
C TYR A 468 -2.28 9.50 18.46
N TYR A 469 -2.07 8.18 18.48
CA TYR A 469 -3.10 7.16 18.66
C TYR A 469 -3.83 7.22 20.01
N LEU A 470 -3.17 7.81 21.02
CA LEU A 470 -3.73 8.07 22.32
C LEU A 470 -4.27 9.52 22.36
N ASP A 471 -3.50 10.49 21.85
CA ASP A 471 -3.71 11.94 21.99
C ASP A 471 -5.03 12.51 21.40
N VAL A 472 -5.67 11.84 20.44
CA VAL A 472 -6.88 12.38 19.79
C VAL A 472 -8.15 11.72 20.31
N GLY A 473 -9.10 12.53 20.79
CA GLY A 473 -10.41 12.07 21.29
C GLY A 473 -11.39 11.56 20.22
N SER A 474 -10.95 11.37 18.97
CA SER A 474 -11.80 10.99 17.84
C SER A 474 -12.23 9.51 17.90
N ASP A 475 -13.12 9.11 16.98
CA ASP A 475 -13.61 7.74 16.85
C ASP A 475 -12.50 6.68 16.73
N TYR A 476 -11.30 7.07 16.28
CA TYR A 476 -10.13 6.21 16.20
C TYR A 476 -9.58 5.78 17.57
N ALA A 477 -9.62 6.65 18.57
CA ALA A 477 -9.30 6.26 19.95
C ALA A 477 -10.32 5.27 20.51
N LYS A 478 -11.54 5.18 19.96
CA LYS A 478 -12.52 4.15 20.36
C LYS A 478 -12.05 2.76 19.95
N ALA A 479 -11.46 2.57 18.77
CA ALA A 479 -10.91 1.28 18.35
C ALA A 479 -9.76 0.83 19.26
N ILE A 480 -8.90 1.76 19.67
CA ILE A 480 -7.80 1.49 20.60
C ILE A 480 -8.31 1.24 22.03
N ARG A 481 -9.35 1.96 22.46
CA ARG A 481 -10.07 1.66 23.72
C ARG A 481 -10.74 0.29 23.67
N ILE A 482 -11.31 -0.11 22.53
CA ILE A 482 -11.82 -1.47 22.32
C ILE A 482 -10.69 -2.48 22.44
N ILE A 483 -9.53 -2.26 21.81
CA ILE A 483 -8.35 -3.13 21.96
C ILE A 483 -7.93 -3.22 23.44
N LYS A 484 -7.82 -2.11 24.17
CA LYS A 484 -7.55 -2.09 25.62
C LYS A 484 -8.56 -2.93 26.42
N ILE A 485 -9.85 -2.77 26.13
CA ILE A 485 -10.94 -3.52 26.78
C ILE A 485 -10.83 -5.03 26.48
N TRP A 486 -10.58 -5.40 25.22
CA TRP A 486 -10.53 -6.81 24.78
C TRP A 486 -9.29 -7.55 25.29
N PHE A 487 -8.17 -6.85 25.39
CA PHE A 487 -6.91 -7.43 25.89
C PHE A 487 -6.69 -7.18 27.39
N ASN A 488 -7.64 -6.51 28.06
CA ASN A 488 -7.63 -6.18 29.49
C ASN A 488 -6.34 -5.46 29.94
N VAL A 489 -5.99 -4.37 29.23
CA VAL A 489 -4.76 -3.60 29.47
C VAL A 489 -5.00 -2.11 29.59
#